data_AF-A0A820MTZ7-F1
#
_entry.id   AF-A0A820MTZ7-F1
#
_cell.length_a   1.000
_cell.length_b   1.000
_cell.length_c   1.000
_cell.angle_alpha   90.00
_cell.angle_beta   90.00
_cell.angle_gamma   90.00
#
_symmetry.space_group_name_H-M   'P 1'
#
loop_
_entity.id
_entity.type
_entity.pdbx_description
1 polymer ?
#
loop_
_entity_poly.entity_id
_entity_poly.type
_entity_poly.pdbx_seq_one_letter_code
_entity_poly.pdbx_strand_id
1 'polypeptide(L)'
;TTQWNSDGLIVGPLTNHYETQCFSTHLTTFASGFRVLPEPINWKYVFANADFTRNKTIYLTIICVCVIYIILILFSRYKDKKDIEKLGVTPLPDNHKSDKYFYQIIVFTGQRKYAGTKSKVHFVLSGDSDTTHVRTFADPHRQIFQRGGIDAFIMAVP
;
A
#
# COMPACT_ATOMS: atom_id res chain seq x y z
N THR A 1 17.38 -6.90 29.39
CA THR A 1 17.47 -8.03 28.43
C THR A 1 16.76 -9.22 29.04
N THR A 2 15.44 -9.33 28.87
CA THR A 2 14.64 -10.46 29.38
C THR A 2 14.42 -11.46 28.25
N GLN A 3 15.45 -12.26 27.98
CA GLN A 3 15.34 -13.39 27.07
C GLN A 3 14.72 -14.55 27.85
N TRP A 4 13.70 -15.20 27.27
CA TRP A 4 13.09 -16.38 27.85
C TRP A 4 14.13 -17.49 28.00
N ASN A 5 14.22 -18.09 29.19
CA ASN A 5 15.14 -19.18 29.50
C ASN A 5 14.34 -20.40 29.98
N SER A 6 14.75 -21.60 29.56
CA SER A 6 14.12 -22.88 29.91
C SER A 6 14.74 -23.56 31.14
N ASP A 7 15.79 -22.99 31.73
CA ASP A 7 16.44 -23.56 32.92
C ASP A 7 15.44 -23.75 34.06
N GLY A 8 15.39 -24.96 34.64
CA GLY A 8 14.47 -25.30 35.74
C GLY A 8 13.05 -25.64 35.31
N LEU A 9 12.74 -25.69 34.01
CA LEU A 9 11.46 -26.15 33.46
C LEU A 9 11.61 -27.52 32.78
N ILE A 10 10.68 -28.44 33.08
CA ILE A 10 10.66 -29.80 32.52
C ILE A 10 9.25 -30.11 32.01
N VAL A 11 9.15 -30.62 30.78
CA VAL A 11 7.87 -31.05 30.19
C VAL A 11 7.48 -32.41 30.79
N GLY A 12 6.27 -32.49 31.35
CA GLY A 12 5.74 -33.68 32.00
C GLY A 12 5.13 -34.69 31.02
N PRO A 13 5.06 -35.98 31.40
CA PRO A 13 4.63 -37.08 30.53
C PRO A 13 3.13 -37.06 30.19
N LEU A 14 2.30 -36.28 30.90
CA LEU A 14 0.88 -36.13 30.60
C LEU A 14 0.59 -35.03 29.55
N THR A 15 1.63 -34.42 29.00
CA THR A 15 1.51 -33.44 27.91
C THR A 15 0.87 -34.08 26.68
N ASN A 16 -0.20 -33.48 26.19
CA ASN A 16 -0.95 -33.91 25.01
C ASN A 16 -1.34 -32.70 24.13
N HIS A 17 -2.14 -32.92 23.08
CA HIS A 17 -2.56 -31.86 22.15
C HIS A 17 -3.46 -30.77 22.77
N TYR A 18 -4.10 -31.07 23.89
CA TYR A 18 -5.05 -30.18 24.57
C TYR A 18 -4.46 -29.56 25.84
N GLU A 19 -3.51 -30.23 26.49
CA GLU A 19 -2.95 -29.81 27.77
C GLU A 19 -1.42 -29.99 27.80
N THR A 20 -0.70 -28.97 28.31
CA THR A 20 0.73 -29.09 28.58
C THR A 20 0.97 -29.28 30.06
N GLN A 21 1.65 -30.36 30.43
CA GLN A 21 2.13 -30.55 31.79
C GLN A 21 3.54 -29.98 31.91
N CYS A 22 3.77 -29.06 32.86
CA CYS A 22 5.08 -28.47 33.09
C CYS A 22 5.45 -28.55 34.57
N PHE A 23 6.66 -29.00 34.84
CA PHE A 23 7.28 -29.00 36.16
C PHE A 23 8.29 -27.86 36.23
N SER A 24 8.28 -27.11 37.33
CA SER A 24 9.12 -25.94 37.53
C SER A 24 9.80 -26.00 38.89
N THR A 25 11.09 -25.66 38.94
CA THR A 25 11.85 -25.51 40.20
C THR A 25 11.82 -24.08 40.75
N HIS A 26 11.09 -23.17 40.12
CA HIS A 26 11.05 -21.75 40.46
C HIS A 26 9.66 -21.13 40.24
N LEU A 27 9.35 -20.08 41.01
CA LEU A 27 8.09 -19.34 40.93
C LEU A 27 8.26 -18.11 40.04
N THR A 28 8.44 -18.35 38.75
CA THR A 28 8.58 -17.31 37.72
C THR A 28 7.43 -17.42 36.71
N THR A 29 7.19 -16.35 35.95
CA THR A 29 6.25 -16.40 34.83
C THR A 29 6.79 -17.39 33.79
N PHE A 30 6.05 -18.44 33.50
CA PHE A 30 6.34 -19.39 32.43
C PHE A 30 5.27 -19.28 31.34
N ALA A 31 5.62 -19.66 30.13
CA ALA A 31 4.71 -19.75 29.00
C ALA A 31 4.91 -21.10 28.30
N SER A 32 3.83 -21.77 27.94
CA SER A 32 3.85 -22.93 27.06
C SER A 32 3.41 -22.51 25.66
N GLY A 33 4.09 -23.02 24.63
CA GLY A 33 3.74 -22.78 23.24
C GLY A 33 3.82 -24.08 22.45
N PHE A 34 2.74 -24.41 21.73
CA PHE A 34 2.73 -25.52 20.79
C PHE A 34 3.25 -25.01 19.43
N ARG A 35 4.50 -25.35 19.08
CA ARG A 35 5.04 -25.13 17.74
C ARG A 35 5.18 -26.46 17.02
N VAL A 36 4.12 -26.90 16.33
CA VAL A 36 4.28 -27.89 15.26
C VAL A 36 4.80 -27.13 14.07
N LEU A 37 6.12 -27.17 13.89
CA LEU A 37 6.71 -26.73 12.64
C LEU A 37 6.26 -27.73 11.58
N PRO A 38 5.67 -27.27 10.45
CA PRO A 38 5.39 -28.17 9.35
C PRO A 38 6.69 -28.86 8.93
N GLU A 39 6.59 -30.12 8.51
CA GLU A 39 7.76 -30.83 8.02
C GLU A 39 8.45 -29.99 6.93
N PRO A 40 9.78 -29.88 6.97
CA PRO A 40 10.51 -29.15 5.94
C PRO A 40 10.19 -29.77 4.57
N ILE A 41 10.06 -28.91 3.56
CA ILE A 41 9.70 -29.34 2.21
C ILE A 41 10.69 -30.40 1.72
N ASN A 42 10.20 -31.62 1.50
CA ASN A 42 11.01 -32.70 0.96
C ASN A 42 11.14 -32.56 -0.55
N TRP A 43 12.10 -31.77 -1.00
CA TRP A 43 12.36 -31.53 -2.42
C TRP A 43 12.64 -32.82 -3.22
N LYS A 44 13.24 -33.85 -2.61
CA LYS A 44 13.48 -35.14 -3.27
C LYS A 44 12.17 -35.82 -3.65
N TYR A 45 11.18 -35.81 -2.75
CA TYR A 45 9.86 -36.36 -3.01
C TYR A 45 9.09 -35.56 -4.09
N VAL A 46 9.18 -34.23 -4.02
CA VAL A 46 8.57 -33.34 -5.02
C VAL A 46 9.11 -33.62 -6.41
N PHE A 47 10.43 -33.66 -6.59
CA PHE A 47 11.04 -33.93 -7.90
C PHE A 47 10.85 -35.37 -8.37
N ALA A 48 10.83 -36.36 -7.47
CA ALA A 48 10.52 -37.74 -7.83
C ALA A 48 9.09 -37.91 -8.37
N ASN A 49 8.17 -37.02 -7.99
CA ASN A 49 6.77 -37.02 -8.44
C ASN A 49 6.45 -35.84 -9.38
N ALA A 50 7.44 -35.22 -10.01
CA ALA A 50 7.24 -34.09 -10.92
C ALA A 50 6.74 -34.49 -12.33
N ASP A 51 6.16 -35.68 -12.49
CA ASP A 51 5.61 -36.09 -13.77
C ASP A 51 4.30 -35.36 -14.08
N PHE A 52 4.29 -34.60 -15.19
CA PHE A 52 3.14 -33.85 -15.69
C PHE A 52 1.92 -34.72 -15.94
N THR A 53 2.13 -35.97 -16.36
CA THR A 53 1.02 -36.86 -16.74
C THR A 53 0.28 -37.40 -15.53
N ARG A 54 1.02 -37.69 -14.44
CA ARG A 54 0.44 -38.17 -13.17
C ARG A 54 -0.19 -37.06 -12.34
N ASN A 55 0.38 -35.86 -12.36
CA ASN A 55 -0.01 -34.78 -11.45
C ASN A 55 -0.61 -33.55 -12.15
N LYS A 56 -1.45 -33.79 -13.16
CA LYS A 56 -2.08 -32.76 -14.00
C LYS A 56 -2.74 -31.63 -13.21
N THR A 57 -3.42 -31.94 -12.10
CA THR A 57 -4.11 -30.95 -11.27
C THR A 57 -3.15 -29.90 -10.71
N ILE A 58 -1.98 -30.31 -10.22
CA ILE A 58 -0.97 -29.40 -9.66
C ILE A 58 -0.50 -28.42 -10.75
N TYR A 59 -0.10 -28.95 -11.90
CA TYR A 59 0.36 -28.11 -13.01
C TYR A 59 -0.73 -27.19 -13.54
N LEU A 60 -1.98 -27.67 -13.65
CA LEU A 60 -3.11 -26.83 -14.04
C LEU A 60 -3.30 -25.67 -13.07
N THR A 61 -3.28 -25.94 -11.75
CA THR A 61 -3.41 -24.88 -10.74
C THR A 61 -2.28 -23.87 -10.81
N ILE A 62 -1.03 -24.32 -10.97
CA ILE A 62 0.14 -23.44 -11.10
C ILE A 62 0.00 -22.56 -12.35
N ILE A 63 -0.36 -23.14 -13.50
CA ILE A 63 -0.55 -22.40 -14.75
C ILE A 63 -1.64 -21.34 -14.58
N CYS A 64 -2.79 -21.70 -14.00
CA CYS A 64 -3.87 -20.74 -13.75
C CYS A 64 -3.43 -19.58 -12.84
N VAL A 65 -2.72 -19.89 -11.74
CA VAL A 65 -2.19 -18.86 -10.83
C VAL A 65 -1.17 -17.96 -11.55
N CYS A 66 -0.27 -18.54 -12.34
CA CYS A 66 0.69 -17.78 -13.14
C CYS A 66 0.00 -16.86 -14.15
N VAL A 67 -1.05 -17.33 -14.84
CA VAL A 67 -1.81 -16.51 -15.80
C VAL A 67 -2.51 -15.35 -15.09
N ILE A 68 -3.20 -15.60 -13.97
CA ILE A 68 -3.85 -14.55 -13.18
C ILE A 68 -2.81 -13.53 -12.70
N TYR A 69 -1.65 -14.00 -12.23
CA TYR A 69 -0.57 -13.14 -11.77
C TYR A 69 -0.02 -12.24 -12.90
N ILE A 70 0.18 -12.79 -14.11
CA ILE A 70 0.63 -12.01 -15.27
C ILE A 70 -0.41 -10.94 -15.63
N ILE A 71 -1.71 -11.28 -15.64
CA ILE A 71 -2.79 -10.31 -15.91
C ILE A 71 -2.77 -9.18 -14.88
N LEU A 72 -2.65 -9.51 -13.59
CA LEU A 72 -2.57 -8.52 -12.51
C LEU A 72 -1.34 -7.63 -12.66
N ILE A 73 -0.16 -8.19 -12.99
CA ILE A 73 1.05 -7.40 -13.27
C ILE A 73 0.80 -6.41 -14.40
N LEU A 74 0.27 -6.88 -15.53
CA LEU A 74 0.04 -6.02 -16.70
C LEU A 74 -0.94 -4.88 -16.36
N PHE A 75 -2.01 -5.20 -15.63
CA PHE A 75 -2.97 -4.20 -15.17
C PHE A 75 -2.35 -3.20 -14.19
N SER A 76 -1.60 -3.67 -13.19
CA SER A 76 -0.92 -2.81 -12.22
C SER A 76 0.09 -1.89 -12.90
N ARG A 77 0.93 -2.41 -13.81
CA ARG A 77 1.87 -1.57 -14.57
C ARG A 77 1.17 -0.50 -15.39
N TYR A 78 0.02 -0.82 -15.99
CA TYR A 78 -0.78 0.16 -16.71
C TYR A 78 -1.34 1.23 -15.78
N LYS A 79 -1.80 0.86 -14.59
CA LYS A 79 -2.30 1.80 -13.58
C LYS A 79 -1.18 2.67 -13.00
N ASP A 80 -0.01 2.12 -12.72
CA ASP A 80 1.15 2.86 -12.23
C ASP A 80 1.59 3.92 -13.23
N LYS A 81 1.64 3.58 -14.54
CA LYS A 81 1.97 4.56 -15.58
C LYS A 81 0.98 5.72 -15.62
N LYS A 82 -0.32 5.44 -15.47
CA LYS A 82 -1.36 6.47 -15.38
C LYS A 82 -1.31 7.29 -14.09
N ASP A 83 -0.77 6.73 -13.02
CA ASP A 83 -0.62 7.44 -11.76
C ASP A 83 0.57 8.40 -11.80
N ILE A 84 1.67 8.01 -12.47
CA ILE A 84 2.82 8.89 -12.73
C ILE A 84 2.39 10.15 -13.50
N GLU A 85 1.45 10.05 -14.44
CA GLU A 85 0.91 11.20 -15.18
C GLU A 85 0.21 12.23 -14.28
N LYS A 86 -0.18 11.87 -13.06
CA LYS A 86 -0.79 12.79 -12.09
C LYS A 86 0.24 13.47 -11.19
N LEU A 87 1.48 12.98 -11.16
CA LEU A 87 2.54 13.54 -10.34
C LEU A 87 2.97 14.90 -10.89
N GLY A 88 3.32 15.81 -9.97
CA GLY A 88 3.88 17.11 -10.29
C GLY A 88 3.01 18.27 -9.84
N VAL A 89 3.60 19.45 -9.86
CA VAL A 89 2.97 20.69 -9.42
C VAL A 89 2.76 21.58 -10.64
N THR A 90 1.53 22.07 -10.83
CA THR A 90 1.14 22.76 -12.05
C THR A 90 1.10 24.28 -11.80
N PRO A 91 1.90 25.08 -12.54
CA PRO A 91 1.81 26.52 -12.42
C PRO A 91 0.45 27.00 -12.94
N LEU A 92 -0.17 27.96 -12.25
CA LEU A 92 -1.39 28.58 -12.74
C LEU A 92 -1.14 29.32 -14.07
N PRO A 93 -2.12 29.33 -14.98
CA PRO A 93 -1.94 29.84 -16.35
C PRO A 93 -1.65 31.35 -16.42
N ASP A 94 -1.98 32.08 -15.36
CA ASP A 94 -1.85 33.53 -15.19
C ASP A 94 -0.67 33.91 -14.28
N ASN A 95 0.30 33.02 -14.07
CA ASN A 95 1.55 33.36 -13.39
C ASN A 95 2.48 34.16 -14.32
N HIS A 96 3.12 35.19 -13.78
CA HIS A 96 4.15 35.95 -14.49
C HIS A 96 5.55 35.66 -13.94
N LYS A 97 6.57 35.69 -14.81
CA LYS A 97 7.97 35.45 -14.41
C LYS A 97 8.53 36.54 -13.47
N SER A 98 7.91 37.71 -13.44
CA SER A 98 8.27 38.84 -12.59
C SER A 98 7.72 38.74 -11.17
N ASP A 99 6.78 37.83 -10.93
CA ASP A 99 6.13 37.65 -9.64
C ASP A 99 7.12 37.11 -8.61
N LYS A 100 7.04 37.61 -7.38
CA LYS A 100 8.05 37.37 -6.34
C LYS A 100 7.61 36.37 -5.29
N TYR A 101 6.31 36.26 -5.04
CA TYR A 101 5.77 35.40 -4.01
C TYR A 101 5.10 34.18 -4.64
N PHE A 102 5.45 33.00 -4.14
CA PHE A 102 4.95 31.73 -4.63
C PHE A 102 4.17 31.00 -3.54
N TYR A 103 2.93 30.64 -3.86
CA TYR A 103 2.05 29.87 -2.99
C TYR A 103 1.82 28.50 -3.61
N GLN A 104 2.10 27.45 -2.83
CA GLN A 104 1.68 26.11 -3.19
C GLN A 104 0.26 25.88 -2.68
N ILE A 105 -0.63 25.54 -3.60
CA ILE A 105 -2.04 25.27 -3.31
C ILE A 105 -2.29 23.78 -3.56
N ILE A 106 -2.72 23.06 -2.53
CA ILE A 106 -3.02 21.63 -2.60
C ILE A 106 -4.52 21.45 -2.40
N VAL A 107 -5.19 20.89 -3.41
CA VAL A 107 -6.62 20.63 -3.38
C VAL A 107 -6.88 19.15 -3.16
N PHE A 108 -7.57 18.83 -2.07
CA PHE A 108 -8.01 17.49 -1.75
C PHE A 108 -9.46 17.29 -2.20
N THR A 109 -9.67 16.40 -3.16
CA THR A 109 -11.02 16.05 -3.60
C THR A 109 -11.54 14.86 -2.80
N GLY A 110 -12.75 14.96 -2.27
CA GLY A 110 -13.35 13.94 -1.42
C GLY A 110 -13.43 12.55 -2.06
N GLN A 111 -13.52 11.53 -1.20
CA GLN A 111 -13.62 10.12 -1.62
C GLN A 111 -15.06 9.63 -1.85
N ARG A 112 -16.08 10.47 -1.60
CA ARG A 112 -17.49 10.09 -1.78
C ARG A 112 -17.81 9.87 -3.27
N LYS A 113 -18.81 9.02 -3.55
CA LYS A 113 -19.35 8.89 -4.92
C LYS A 113 -19.76 10.27 -5.43
N TYR A 114 -19.36 10.61 -6.67
CA TYR A 114 -19.60 11.90 -7.31
C TYR A 114 -18.90 13.12 -6.67
N ALA A 115 -17.85 12.92 -5.87
CA ALA A 115 -17.09 14.04 -5.31
C ALA A 115 -16.17 14.76 -6.32
N GLY A 116 -15.83 14.11 -7.44
CA GLY A 116 -15.03 14.72 -8.50
C GLY A 116 -15.85 15.61 -9.42
N THR A 117 -15.19 16.56 -10.09
CA THR A 117 -15.82 17.49 -11.02
C THR A 117 -15.02 17.64 -12.32
N LYS A 118 -15.70 18.06 -13.39
CA LYS A 118 -15.11 18.49 -14.66
C LYS A 118 -15.30 20.00 -14.91
N SER A 119 -15.92 20.70 -13.97
CA SER A 119 -16.15 22.14 -14.06
C SER A 119 -14.84 22.90 -13.92
N LYS A 120 -14.80 24.11 -14.49
CA LYS A 120 -13.72 25.07 -14.23
C LYS A 120 -13.90 25.63 -12.82
N VAL A 121 -12.88 25.47 -11.99
CA VAL A 121 -12.89 25.96 -10.60
C VAL A 121 -12.03 27.22 -10.54
N HIS A 122 -12.62 28.26 -9.97
CA HIS A 122 -12.01 29.56 -9.79
C HIS A 122 -11.95 29.90 -8.31
N PHE A 123 -10.97 30.72 -7.92
CA PHE A 123 -10.83 31.20 -6.55
C PHE A 123 -10.23 32.60 -6.53
N VAL A 124 -10.35 33.25 -5.37
CA VAL A 124 -9.74 34.54 -5.07
C VAL A 124 -9.01 34.38 -3.74
N LEU A 125 -7.75 34.79 -3.67
CA LEU A 125 -7.00 34.80 -2.42
C LEU A 125 -7.01 36.23 -1.86
N SER A 126 -7.56 36.41 -0.67
CA SER A 126 -7.54 37.67 0.07
C SER A 126 -6.64 37.54 1.28
N GLY A 127 -5.71 38.49 1.43
CA GLY A 127 -4.91 38.70 2.63
C GLY A 127 -5.15 40.09 3.21
N ASP A 128 -4.44 40.40 4.30
CA ASP A 128 -4.62 41.67 5.02
C ASP A 128 -4.24 42.90 4.19
N SER A 129 -3.24 42.76 3.32
CA SER A 129 -2.71 43.86 2.51
C SER A 129 -3.34 43.98 1.13
N ASP A 130 -3.77 42.87 0.53
CA ASP A 130 -4.25 42.84 -0.85
C ASP A 130 -5.09 41.59 -1.15
N THR A 131 -5.76 41.60 -2.31
CA THR A 131 -6.56 40.48 -2.83
C THR A 131 -6.20 40.22 -4.29
N THR A 132 -6.02 38.94 -4.65
CA THR A 132 -5.72 38.56 -6.03
C THR A 132 -6.91 38.79 -6.95
N HIS A 133 -6.66 38.91 -8.26
CA HIS A 133 -7.73 38.74 -9.24
C HIS A 133 -8.27 37.30 -9.24
N VAL A 134 -9.33 37.03 -10.02
CA VAL A 134 -9.88 35.68 -10.15
C VAL A 134 -8.83 34.74 -10.74
N ARG A 135 -8.38 33.80 -9.92
CA ARG A 135 -7.43 32.75 -10.29
C ARG A 135 -8.18 31.52 -10.79
N THR A 136 -7.61 30.83 -11.77
CA THR A 136 -8.23 29.65 -12.38
C THR A 136 -7.33 28.44 -12.24
N PHE A 137 -7.84 27.37 -11.62
CA PHE A 137 -7.14 26.10 -11.66
C PHE A 137 -7.26 25.47 -13.04
N ALA A 138 -6.11 25.14 -13.63
CA ALA A 138 -6.04 24.47 -14.93
C ALA A 138 -4.80 23.60 -15.00
N ASP A 139 -4.92 22.48 -15.71
CA ASP A 139 -3.80 21.61 -16.03
C ASP A 139 -3.98 21.09 -17.47
N PRO A 140 -2.99 21.29 -18.37
CA PRO A 140 -3.11 20.86 -19.75
C PRO A 140 -2.88 19.34 -19.95
N HIS A 141 -2.29 18.66 -18.97
CA HIS A 141 -1.84 17.26 -19.12
C HIS A 141 -2.69 16.27 -18.31
N ARG A 142 -3.12 16.63 -17.09
CA ARG A 142 -3.92 15.76 -16.22
C ARG A 142 -5.34 16.26 -16.00
N GLN A 143 -6.24 15.33 -15.73
CA GLN A 143 -7.57 15.66 -15.22
C GLN A 143 -7.48 16.01 -13.74
N ILE A 144 -7.80 17.26 -13.41
CA ILE A 144 -7.83 17.78 -12.04
C ILE A 144 -9.21 17.56 -11.40
N PHE A 145 -9.28 17.66 -10.07
CA PHE A 145 -10.48 17.53 -9.25
C PHE A 145 -11.20 16.18 -9.40
N GLN A 146 -10.43 15.11 -9.55
CA GLN A 146 -10.97 13.77 -9.62
C GLN A 146 -11.24 13.21 -8.23
N ARG A 147 -12.27 12.36 -8.08
CA ARG A 147 -12.63 11.73 -6.80
C ARG A 147 -11.41 11.11 -6.14
N GLY A 148 -11.14 11.50 -4.89
CA GLY A 148 -10.00 11.00 -4.14
C GLY A 148 -8.64 11.47 -4.63
N GLY A 149 -8.60 12.42 -5.57
CA GLY A 149 -7.40 13.01 -6.11
C GLY A 149 -6.85 14.12 -5.22
N ILE A 150 -5.55 14.33 -5.37
CA ILE A 150 -4.80 15.42 -4.75
C ILE A 150 -4.13 16.16 -5.90
N ASP A 151 -4.51 17.42 -6.09
CA ASP A 151 -3.97 18.27 -7.15
C ASP A 151 -3.15 19.40 -6.55
N ALA A 152 -1.89 19.51 -6.95
CA ALA A 152 -0.97 20.55 -6.47
C ALA A 152 -0.74 21.61 -7.55
N PHE A 153 -0.85 22.88 -7.16
CA PHE A 153 -0.66 24.03 -8.03
C PHE A 153 0.33 25.03 -7.41
N ILE A 154 0.98 25.82 -8.27
CA ILE A 154 1.80 26.98 -7.86
C ILE A 154 1.13 28.24 -8.38
N MET A 155 0.77 29.13 -7.46
CA MET A 155 0.33 30.48 -7.75
C MET A 155 1.48 31.45 -7.49
N ALA A 156 1.79 32.28 -8.47
CA ALA A 156 2.74 33.38 -8.34
C ALA A 156 1.97 34.70 -8.25
N VAL A 157 2.42 35.60 -7.37
CA VAL A 157 1.89 36.96 -7.22
C VAL A 157 3.02 38.00 -7.08
N PRO A 158 2.80 39.25 -7.50
CA PRO A 158 3.80 40.32 -7.49
C PRO A 158 4.44 40.62 -6.13
#